data_AF-A0A2J8A3N6-F1
#
_entry.id   AF-A0A2J8A3N6-F1
#
_cell.length_a   1.000
_cell.length_b   1.000
_cell.length_c   1.000
_cell.angle_alpha   90.00
_cell.angle_beta   90.00
_cell.angle_gamma   90.00
#
_symmetry.space_group_name_H-M   'P 1'
#
loop_
_entity.id
_entity.type
_entity.pdbx_description
1 polymer ?
#
loop_
_entity_poly.entity_id
_entity_poly.type
_entity_poly.pdbx_seq_one_letter_code
_entity_poly.pdbx_strand_id
1 'polypeptide(L)'
;MPATHLPRAQLRQCCPRALPPYAAQHCPLALLSLRRRARSATADRQAAPPAHGQAAAAAADRKRLWMAAIKPPMYSVGFVPVLVAAAAVYCVYGVLPLGRTGGLVLAAVLVIAWLNLSNDAFDAQTGVDASKPESVVNLLGGPTANRRTAVLLLAKGLLVAGATLLARLIAQAPGGDPRPGALLAFSIVCGYVYQGPPFRLSYKGLGEPLCFAAFGPSATLAFFLAQQPDGAAAAAAAAAAAAAAAAGPARRPTWPRALPPRWT
;
A
#
# COMPACT_ATOMS: atom_id res chain seq x y z
N MET A 1 -14.78 -90.24 -25.28
CA MET A 1 -14.73 -89.18 -26.32
C MET A 1 -13.48 -88.33 -26.09
N PRO A 2 -12.77 -87.87 -27.14
CA PRO A 2 -11.45 -88.43 -27.47
C PRO A 2 -10.27 -87.42 -27.55
N ALA A 3 -9.08 -87.99 -27.87
CA ALA A 3 -7.93 -87.45 -28.63
C ALA A 3 -7.00 -86.41 -27.96
N THR A 4 -5.72 -86.65 -27.66
CA THR A 4 -4.50 -86.97 -28.48
C THR A 4 -3.80 -85.78 -29.19
N HIS A 5 -2.46 -85.80 -29.09
CA HIS A 5 -1.40 -85.22 -29.95
C HIS A 5 -0.88 -83.75 -29.79
N LEU A 6 0.44 -83.66 -29.56
CA LEU A 6 1.41 -82.59 -29.90
C LEU A 6 1.56 -82.40 -31.44
N PRO A 7 2.46 -81.55 -31.99
CA PRO A 7 2.85 -80.14 -31.76
C PRO A 7 2.88 -79.32 -33.10
N ARG A 8 3.13 -78.00 -33.10
CA ARG A 8 3.73 -77.30 -34.27
C ARG A 8 4.24 -75.88 -33.96
N ALA A 9 5.50 -75.66 -34.29
CA ALA A 9 6.13 -74.35 -34.45
C ALA A 9 5.62 -73.64 -35.73
N GLN A 10 5.74 -72.30 -35.77
CA GLN A 10 5.72 -71.32 -36.89
C GLN A 10 4.93 -70.07 -36.44
N LEU A 11 5.24 -68.80 -36.74
CA LEU A 11 6.22 -68.09 -37.54
C LEU A 11 6.13 -66.61 -37.10
N ARG A 12 7.27 -65.91 -37.08
CA ARG A 12 7.44 -64.47 -37.43
C ARG A 12 6.45 -63.45 -36.86
N GLN A 13 6.96 -62.59 -35.98
CA GLN A 13 6.75 -61.14 -36.09
C GLN A 13 8.02 -60.41 -35.67
N CYS A 14 8.85 -60.09 -36.67
CA CYS A 14 9.90 -59.09 -36.52
C CYS A 14 9.24 -57.72 -36.42
N CYS A 15 9.47 -57.07 -35.29
CA CYS A 15 9.31 -55.65 -35.05
C CYS A 15 9.96 -54.82 -36.18
N PRO A 16 9.33 -53.80 -36.79
CA PRO A 16 10.07 -52.81 -37.54
C PRO A 16 10.85 -51.97 -36.54
N ARG A 17 12.14 -52.32 -36.40
CA ARG A 17 13.17 -51.51 -35.76
C ARG A 17 13.11 -50.09 -36.34
N ALA A 18 13.08 -49.12 -35.44
CA ALA A 18 13.30 -47.71 -35.72
C ALA A 18 14.50 -47.49 -36.65
N LEU A 19 14.31 -46.67 -37.68
CA LEU A 19 15.39 -46.19 -38.53
C LEU A 19 16.34 -45.30 -37.70
N PRO A 20 17.67 -45.46 -37.82
CA PRO A 20 18.63 -44.60 -37.13
C PRO A 20 18.64 -43.17 -37.71
N PRO A 21 18.90 -42.14 -36.88
CA PRO A 21 18.92 -40.75 -37.29
C PRO A 21 20.25 -40.41 -37.96
N TYR A 22 20.51 -40.91 -39.17
CA TYR A 22 21.68 -40.44 -39.94
C TYR A 22 21.54 -40.50 -41.47
N ALA A 23 20.35 -40.81 -42.01
CA ALA A 23 20.13 -40.89 -43.46
C ALA A 23 19.30 -39.72 -44.04
N ALA A 24 19.33 -38.55 -43.42
CA ALA A 24 18.53 -37.39 -43.84
C ALA A 24 19.35 -36.12 -44.15
N GLN A 25 20.66 -36.25 -44.37
CA GLN A 25 21.54 -35.07 -44.58
C GLN A 25 21.98 -34.81 -46.03
N HIS A 26 21.58 -35.63 -47.02
CA HIS A 26 22.06 -35.47 -48.40
C HIS A 26 20.96 -35.24 -49.45
N CYS A 27 19.86 -34.58 -49.09
CA CYS A 27 18.88 -34.11 -50.07
C CYS A 27 18.71 -32.58 -49.98
N PRO A 28 19.30 -31.77 -50.88
CA PRO A 28 19.23 -30.30 -50.82
C PRO A 28 17.80 -29.76 -50.95
N LEU A 29 16.87 -30.55 -51.52
CA LEU A 29 15.46 -30.18 -51.65
C LEU A 29 14.67 -30.31 -50.33
N ALA A 30 15.07 -31.20 -49.41
CA ALA A 30 14.41 -31.38 -48.12
C ALA A 30 14.74 -30.24 -47.12
N LEU A 31 15.96 -29.69 -47.19
CA LEU A 31 16.38 -28.54 -46.36
C LEU A 31 15.72 -27.23 -46.82
N LEU A 32 15.45 -27.08 -48.13
CA LEU A 32 14.75 -25.91 -48.68
C LEU A 32 13.25 -25.90 -48.32
N SER A 33 12.59 -27.07 -48.26
CA SER A 33 11.18 -27.17 -47.86
C SER A 33 10.99 -26.97 -46.35
N LEU A 34 11.91 -27.46 -45.52
CA LEU A 34 11.93 -27.19 -44.07
C LEU A 34 12.23 -25.72 -43.75
N ARG A 35 13.16 -25.08 -44.49
CA ARG A 35 13.42 -23.63 -44.35
C ARG A 35 12.26 -22.76 -44.85
N ARG A 36 11.52 -23.18 -45.89
CA ARG A 36 10.29 -22.48 -46.30
C ARG A 36 9.19 -22.61 -45.26
N ARG A 37 8.92 -23.81 -44.72
CA ARG A 37 7.92 -23.98 -43.64
C ARG A 37 8.28 -23.22 -42.36
N ALA A 38 9.56 -23.16 -41.99
CA ALA A 38 10.00 -22.39 -40.82
C ALA A 38 9.80 -20.87 -41.01
N ARG A 39 10.06 -20.33 -42.22
CA ARG A 39 9.83 -18.90 -42.52
C ARG A 39 8.33 -18.56 -42.59
N SER A 40 7.50 -19.46 -43.11
CA SER A 40 6.04 -19.28 -43.15
C SER A 40 5.40 -19.33 -41.77
N ALA A 41 5.92 -20.15 -40.84
CA ALA A 41 5.39 -20.23 -39.48
C ALA A 41 5.76 -19.02 -38.59
N THR A 42 6.86 -18.32 -38.90
CA THR A 42 7.25 -17.08 -38.22
C THR A 42 6.61 -15.82 -38.79
N ALA A 43 6.12 -15.87 -40.04
CA ALA A 43 5.48 -14.72 -40.69
C ALA A 43 4.02 -14.50 -40.22
N ASP A 44 3.38 -15.51 -39.61
CA ASP A 44 1.95 -15.48 -39.26
C ASP A 44 1.68 -15.28 -37.75
N ARG A 45 2.67 -14.75 -37.00
CA ARG A 45 2.48 -14.32 -35.60
C ARG A 45 2.71 -12.83 -35.43
N GLN A 46 2.26 -12.02 -36.39
CA GLN A 46 1.88 -10.65 -36.06
C GLN A 46 0.51 -10.73 -35.38
N ALA A 47 0.51 -10.87 -34.05
CA ALA A 47 -0.69 -10.70 -33.26
C ALA A 47 -1.27 -9.32 -33.60
N ALA A 48 -2.46 -9.28 -34.20
CA ALA A 48 -3.16 -8.04 -34.48
C ALA A 48 -3.20 -7.18 -33.19
N PRO A 49 -2.98 -5.86 -33.27
CA PRO A 49 -3.05 -5.00 -32.11
C PRO A 49 -4.41 -5.21 -31.42
N PRO A 50 -4.46 -5.30 -30.08
CA PRO A 50 -5.70 -5.55 -29.37
C PRO A 50 -6.74 -4.53 -29.81
N ALA A 51 -7.94 -5.01 -30.16
CA ALA A 51 -9.05 -4.14 -30.50
C ALA A 51 -9.20 -3.07 -29.41
N HIS A 52 -9.53 -1.83 -29.79
CA HIS A 52 -9.54 -0.69 -28.86
C HIS A 52 -10.33 -0.95 -27.55
N GLY A 53 -11.38 -1.78 -27.62
CA GLY A 53 -12.14 -2.23 -26.44
C GLY A 53 -11.38 -3.15 -25.46
N GLN A 54 -10.50 -4.04 -25.96
CA GLN A 54 -9.69 -4.92 -25.12
C GLN A 54 -8.56 -4.16 -24.41
N ALA A 55 -7.94 -3.21 -25.10
CA ALA A 55 -6.91 -2.35 -24.51
C ALA A 55 -7.50 -1.44 -23.40
N ALA A 56 -8.69 -0.88 -23.63
CA ALA A 56 -9.40 -0.08 -22.63
C ALA A 56 -9.82 -0.92 -21.40
N ALA A 57 -10.32 -2.14 -21.61
CA ALA A 57 -10.67 -3.06 -20.52
C ALA A 57 -9.44 -3.45 -19.69
N ALA A 58 -8.33 -3.82 -20.34
CA ALA A 58 -7.08 -4.15 -19.66
C ALA A 58 -6.50 -2.95 -18.87
N ALA A 59 -6.64 -1.73 -19.40
CA ALA A 59 -6.24 -0.52 -18.69
C ALA A 59 -7.13 -0.24 -17.45
N ALA A 60 -8.44 -0.45 -17.57
CA ALA A 60 -9.37 -0.33 -16.46
C ALA A 60 -9.09 -1.36 -15.35
N ASP A 61 -8.81 -2.61 -15.71
CA ASP A 61 -8.41 -3.65 -14.77
C ASP A 61 -7.09 -3.31 -14.09
N ARG A 62 -6.11 -2.80 -14.85
CA ARG A 62 -4.82 -2.39 -14.28
C ARG A 62 -4.97 -1.21 -13.31
N LYS A 63 -5.83 -0.24 -13.62
CA LYS A 63 -6.17 0.85 -12.70
C LYS A 63 -6.80 0.30 -11.41
N ARG A 64 -7.71 -0.68 -11.53
CA ARG A 64 -8.35 -1.32 -10.37
C ARG A 64 -7.32 -2.03 -9.49
N LEU A 65 -6.36 -2.74 -10.09
CA LEU A 65 -5.28 -3.40 -9.37
C LEU A 65 -4.37 -2.39 -8.65
N TRP A 66 -4.01 -1.28 -9.29
CA TRP A 66 -3.22 -0.23 -8.62
C TRP A 66 -3.97 0.42 -7.45
N MET A 67 -5.27 0.67 -7.60
CA MET A 67 -6.08 1.18 -6.49
C MET A 67 -6.16 0.19 -5.32
N ALA A 68 -6.27 -1.11 -5.62
CA ALA A 68 -6.22 -2.16 -4.60
C ALA A 68 -4.82 -2.24 -3.95
N ALA A 69 -3.75 -2.09 -4.71
CA ALA A 69 -2.37 -2.12 -4.23
C ALA A 69 -2.05 -0.95 -3.28
N ILE A 70 -2.57 0.24 -3.57
CA ILE A 70 -2.41 1.44 -2.75
C ILE A 70 -3.10 1.25 -1.39
N LYS A 71 -4.25 0.57 -1.34
CA LYS A 71 -5.11 0.41 -0.16
C LYS A 71 -5.49 1.76 0.49
N PRO A 72 -6.25 2.64 -0.21
CA PRO A 72 -6.59 3.98 0.30
C PRO A 72 -7.13 4.01 1.75
N PRO A 73 -8.02 3.08 2.18
CA PRO A 73 -8.50 3.07 3.57
C PRO A 73 -7.39 2.90 4.62
N MET A 74 -6.27 2.25 4.27
CA MET A 74 -5.14 2.06 5.18
C MET A 74 -4.53 3.38 5.64
N TYR A 75 -4.51 4.42 4.79
CA TYR A 75 -3.90 5.71 5.14
C TYR A 75 -4.67 6.48 6.21
N SER A 76 -5.89 6.07 6.54
CA SER A 76 -6.64 6.61 7.69
C SER A 76 -5.85 6.48 9.00
N VAL A 77 -5.07 5.41 9.18
CA VAL A 77 -4.22 5.23 10.37
C VAL A 77 -3.13 6.29 10.47
N GLY A 78 -2.76 6.93 9.36
CA GLY A 78 -1.79 8.02 9.31
C GLY A 78 -2.41 9.38 9.61
N PHE A 79 -3.54 9.70 8.97
CA PHE A 79 -4.12 11.05 9.09
C PHE A 79 -5.11 11.22 10.25
N VAL A 80 -5.85 10.18 10.64
CA VAL A 80 -6.86 10.29 11.72
C VAL A 80 -6.24 10.72 13.05
N PRO A 81 -5.12 10.13 13.55
CA PRO A 81 -4.48 10.58 14.79
C PRO A 81 -4.07 12.05 14.76
N VAL A 82 -3.60 12.54 13.61
CA VAL A 82 -3.21 13.94 13.42
C VAL A 82 -4.43 14.87 13.53
N LEU A 83 -5.53 14.52 12.87
CA LEU A 83 -6.77 15.31 12.88
C LEU A 83 -7.45 15.31 14.25
N VAL A 84 -7.49 14.16 14.92
CA VAL A 84 -8.00 14.03 16.30
C VAL A 84 -7.16 14.91 17.25
N ALA A 85 -5.84 14.85 17.12
CA ALA A 85 -4.94 15.72 17.88
C ALA A 85 -5.16 17.21 17.57
N ALA A 86 -5.38 17.57 16.30
CA ALA A 86 -5.64 18.95 15.90
C ALA A 86 -6.96 19.46 16.49
N ALA A 87 -8.01 18.64 16.50
CA ALA A 87 -9.28 18.94 17.14
C ALA A 87 -9.11 19.11 18.66
N ALA A 88 -8.33 18.23 19.31
CA ALA A 88 -8.04 18.35 20.74
C ALA A 88 -7.26 19.64 21.07
N VAL A 89 -6.25 20.01 20.26
CA VAL A 89 -5.54 21.29 20.40
C VAL A 89 -6.50 22.46 20.24
N TYR A 90 -7.40 22.41 19.27
CA TYR A 90 -8.42 23.46 19.10
C TYR A 90 -9.34 23.57 20.33
N CYS A 91 -9.78 22.45 20.90
CA CYS A 91 -10.61 22.45 22.10
C CYS A 91 -9.88 23.01 23.34
N VAL A 92 -8.58 22.77 23.47
CA VAL A 92 -7.79 23.20 24.65
C VAL A 92 -7.29 24.63 24.52
N TYR A 93 -6.85 25.03 23.32
CA TYR A 93 -6.11 26.28 23.10
C TYR A 93 -6.83 27.25 22.16
N GLY A 94 -7.93 26.88 21.51
CA GLY A 94 -8.66 27.74 20.57
C GLY A 94 -7.95 28.01 19.26
N VAL A 95 -6.86 27.29 18.95
CA VAL A 95 -6.05 27.48 17.75
C VAL A 95 -5.97 26.22 16.92
N LEU A 96 -5.96 26.37 15.60
CA LEU A 96 -5.82 25.28 14.65
C LEU A 96 -4.66 25.58 13.69
N PRO A 97 -3.45 25.05 13.92
CA PRO A 97 -2.28 25.35 13.11
C PRO A 97 -2.30 24.59 11.78
N LEU A 98 -3.20 24.97 10.86
CA LEU A 98 -3.49 24.25 9.61
C LEU A 98 -2.24 23.87 8.79
N GLY A 99 -1.25 24.77 8.69
CA GLY A 99 0.00 24.48 7.98
C GLY A 99 0.81 23.36 8.65
N ARG A 100 0.91 23.38 9.99
CA ARG A 100 1.59 22.33 10.77
C ARG A 100 0.79 21.02 10.70
N THR A 101 -0.53 21.07 10.84
CA THR A 101 -1.42 19.91 10.71
C THR A 101 -1.29 19.26 9.34
N GLY A 102 -1.33 20.04 8.25
CA GLY A 102 -1.16 19.53 6.89
C GLY A 102 0.22 18.91 6.66
N GLY A 103 1.28 19.53 7.19
CA GLY A 103 2.63 18.98 7.15
C GLY A 103 2.75 17.65 7.91
N LEU A 104 2.12 17.55 9.09
CA LEU A 104 2.11 16.32 9.90
C LEU A 104 1.30 15.21 9.21
N VAL A 105 0.17 15.52 8.57
CA VAL A 105 -0.60 14.57 7.77
C VAL A 105 0.26 14.03 6.62
N LEU A 106 0.92 14.91 5.86
CA LEU A 106 1.81 14.49 4.77
C LEU A 106 2.92 13.57 5.29
N ALA A 107 3.59 13.97 6.37
CA ALA A 107 4.67 13.20 6.97
C ALA A 107 4.19 11.81 7.44
N ALA A 108 3.05 11.75 8.12
CA ALA A 108 2.44 10.50 8.57
C ALA A 108 2.05 9.59 7.39
N VAL A 109 1.45 10.15 6.33
CA VAL A 109 1.09 9.40 5.12
C VAL A 109 2.33 8.82 4.42
N LEU A 110 3.45 9.54 4.36
CA LEU A 110 4.71 9.03 3.83
C LEU A 110 5.24 7.84 4.65
N VAL A 111 5.13 7.90 5.98
CA VAL A 111 5.48 6.77 6.88
C VAL A 111 4.54 5.57 6.67
N ILE A 112 3.22 5.79 6.53
CA ILE A 112 2.29 4.69 6.23
C ILE A 112 2.54 4.10 4.84
N ALA A 113 2.92 4.93 3.86
CA ALA A 113 3.30 4.44 2.53
C ALA A 113 4.55 3.55 2.60
N TRP A 114 5.54 3.89 3.42
CA TRP A 114 6.65 3.00 3.73
C TRP A 114 6.19 1.67 4.34
N LEU A 115 5.29 1.69 5.33
CA LEU A 115 4.77 0.45 5.93
C LEU A 115 4.07 -0.43 4.89
N ASN A 116 3.21 0.14 4.05
CA ASN A 116 2.49 -0.62 3.03
C ASN A 116 3.44 -1.24 1.99
N LEU A 117 4.39 -0.45 1.46
CA LEU A 117 5.32 -0.92 0.42
C LEU A 117 6.35 -1.92 0.97
N SER A 118 6.90 -1.66 2.16
CA SER A 118 7.86 -2.58 2.77
C SER A 118 7.22 -3.92 3.13
N ASN A 119 5.97 -3.91 3.60
CA ASN A 119 5.20 -5.14 3.85
C ASN A 119 5.02 -5.97 2.58
N ASP A 120 4.57 -5.34 1.49
CA ASP A 120 4.42 -6.02 0.20
C ASP A 120 5.75 -6.65 -0.28
N ALA A 121 6.87 -5.95 -0.09
CA ALA A 121 8.19 -6.47 -0.43
C ALA A 121 8.69 -7.59 0.51
N PHE A 122 8.31 -7.59 1.78
CA PHE A 122 8.66 -8.64 2.73
C PHE A 122 7.79 -9.88 2.57
N ASP A 123 6.54 -9.73 2.14
CA ASP A 123 5.61 -10.84 1.87
C ASP A 123 5.90 -11.49 0.51
N ALA A 124 6.39 -10.71 -0.46
CA ALA A 124 6.96 -11.26 -1.68
C ALA A 124 8.18 -12.18 -1.42
N GLN A 125 8.93 -11.96 -0.33
CA GLN A 125 10.05 -12.82 0.04
C GLN A 125 9.60 -14.16 0.61
N THR A 126 8.49 -14.20 1.34
CA THR A 126 7.96 -15.43 1.93
C THR A 126 7.16 -16.26 0.92
N GLY A 127 6.80 -15.67 -0.22
CA GLY A 127 5.97 -16.29 -1.24
C GLY A 127 4.47 -16.21 -0.95
N VAL A 128 4.07 -15.62 0.18
CA VAL A 128 2.65 -15.45 0.57
C VAL A 128 1.89 -14.65 -0.47
N ASP A 129 2.53 -13.63 -1.05
CA ASP A 129 1.93 -12.75 -2.06
C ASP A 129 2.10 -13.25 -3.51
N ALA A 130 2.56 -14.49 -3.74
CA ALA A 130 2.85 -14.99 -5.09
C ALA A 130 1.63 -14.98 -6.04
N SER A 131 0.43 -15.26 -5.51
CA SER A 131 -0.83 -15.27 -6.26
C SER A 131 -1.66 -13.99 -6.11
N LYS A 132 -1.10 -12.94 -5.50
CA LYS A 132 -1.81 -11.69 -5.20
C LYS A 132 -1.60 -10.68 -6.34
N PRO A 133 -2.57 -10.48 -7.23
CA PRO A 133 -2.40 -9.64 -8.42
C PRO A 133 -2.23 -8.15 -8.08
N GLU A 134 -2.76 -7.71 -6.94
CA GLU A 134 -2.64 -6.35 -6.42
C GLU A 134 -1.38 -6.11 -5.56
N SER A 135 -0.42 -7.04 -5.54
CA SER A 135 0.89 -6.77 -4.95
C SER A 135 1.67 -5.79 -5.82
N VAL A 136 2.24 -4.74 -5.22
CA VAL A 136 3.06 -3.74 -5.94
C VAL A 136 4.27 -4.41 -6.58
N VAL A 137 4.88 -5.34 -5.86
CA VAL A 137 5.96 -6.19 -6.38
C VAL A 137 5.51 -6.94 -7.63
N ASN A 138 4.31 -7.53 -7.66
CA ASN A 138 3.81 -8.26 -8.83
C ASN A 138 3.45 -7.34 -10.00
N LEU A 139 2.93 -6.13 -9.73
CA LEU A 139 2.51 -5.16 -10.75
C LEU A 139 3.65 -4.54 -11.57
N LEU A 140 4.87 -4.49 -11.02
CA LEU A 140 6.04 -3.91 -11.69
C LEU A 140 6.60 -4.78 -12.84
N GLY A 141 6.25 -6.07 -12.91
CA GLY A 141 6.76 -7.00 -13.91
C GLY A 141 8.26 -7.33 -13.76
N GLY A 142 8.76 -8.27 -14.56
CA GLY A 142 10.18 -8.68 -14.55
C GLY A 142 10.60 -9.58 -13.37
N PRO A 143 11.92 -9.81 -13.19
CA PRO A 143 12.45 -10.72 -12.18
C PRO A 143 12.12 -10.27 -10.75
N THR A 144 11.56 -11.17 -9.93
CA THR A 144 11.07 -10.88 -8.57
C THR A 144 12.08 -10.17 -7.66
N ALA A 145 13.36 -10.57 -7.74
CA ALA A 145 14.42 -9.96 -6.94
C ALA A 145 14.61 -8.45 -7.24
N ASN A 146 14.53 -8.06 -8.51
CA ASN A 146 14.77 -6.68 -8.94
C ASN A 146 13.62 -5.77 -8.53
N ARG A 147 12.38 -6.19 -8.79
CA ARG A 147 11.16 -5.45 -8.40
C ARG A 147 11.04 -5.31 -6.88
N ARG A 148 11.33 -6.36 -6.10
CA ARG A 148 11.38 -6.28 -4.64
C ARG A 148 12.40 -5.25 -4.15
N THR A 149 13.59 -5.25 -4.74
CA THR A 149 14.64 -4.28 -4.39
C THR A 149 14.19 -2.85 -4.71
N ALA A 150 13.58 -2.62 -5.87
CA ALA A 150 13.04 -1.32 -6.24
C ALA A 150 11.95 -0.83 -5.26
N VAL A 151 11.00 -1.70 -4.89
CA VAL A 151 9.95 -1.37 -3.91
C VAL A 151 10.55 -1.05 -2.54
N LEU A 152 11.55 -1.80 -2.08
CA LEU A 152 12.23 -1.50 -0.81
C LEU A 152 13.01 -0.18 -0.84
N LEU A 153 13.66 0.15 -1.95
CA LEU A 153 14.35 1.43 -2.10
C LEU A 153 13.36 2.60 -2.06
N LEU A 154 12.24 2.49 -2.78
CA LEU A 154 11.17 3.48 -2.72
C LEU A 154 10.60 3.61 -1.31
N ALA A 155 10.29 2.49 -0.65
CA ALA A 155 9.77 2.48 0.71
C ALA A 155 10.74 3.16 1.68
N LYS A 156 12.05 2.90 1.59
CA LYS A 156 13.08 3.57 2.39
C LYS A 156 13.13 5.07 2.12
N GLY A 157 13.03 5.49 0.86
CA GLY A 157 12.96 6.90 0.49
C GLY A 157 11.76 7.61 1.14
N LEU A 158 10.58 6.98 1.12
CA LEU A 158 9.38 7.50 1.77
C LEU A 158 9.52 7.56 3.29
N LEU A 159 10.13 6.55 3.92
CA LEU A 159 10.43 6.58 5.36
C LEU A 159 11.34 7.76 5.71
N VAL A 160 12.44 7.94 4.97
CA VAL A 160 13.38 9.04 5.22
C VAL A 160 12.68 10.38 5.01
N ALA A 161 11.93 10.56 3.93
CA ALA A 161 11.18 11.80 3.68
C ALA A 161 10.13 12.07 4.77
N GLY A 162 9.36 11.07 5.17
CA GLY A 162 8.35 11.19 6.23
C GLY A 162 8.98 11.47 7.59
N ALA A 163 10.01 10.73 7.98
CA ALA A 163 10.69 10.88 9.27
C ALA A 163 11.43 12.22 9.38
N THR A 164 12.08 12.69 8.31
CA THR A 164 12.73 14.00 8.29
C THR A 164 11.72 15.14 8.40
N LEU A 165 10.58 15.04 7.70
CA LEU A 165 9.50 16.02 7.83
C LEU A 165 8.87 16.01 9.23
N LEU A 166 8.63 14.83 9.81
CA LEU A 166 8.19 14.70 11.21
C LEU A 166 9.18 15.36 12.16
N ALA A 167 10.47 15.02 12.07
CA ALA A 167 11.50 15.58 12.93
C ALA A 167 11.57 17.11 12.83
N ARG A 168 11.49 17.66 11.61
CA ARG A 168 11.47 19.11 11.38
C ARG A 168 10.24 19.79 12.01
N LEU A 169 9.07 19.18 11.90
CA LEU A 169 7.83 19.75 12.45
C LEU A 169 7.75 19.62 13.97
N ILE A 170 8.24 18.52 14.53
CA ILE A 170 8.33 18.28 15.98
C ILE A 170 9.38 19.17 16.63
N ALA A 171 10.49 19.47 15.95
CA ALA A 171 11.49 20.41 16.46
C ALA A 171 10.95 21.84 16.65
N GLN A 172 9.81 22.16 16.05
CA GLN A 172 9.09 23.42 16.26
C GLN A 172 8.05 23.32 17.38
N ALA A 173 8.00 22.20 18.12
CA ALA A 173 7.13 22.07 19.28
C ALA A 173 7.62 22.98 20.42
N PRO A 174 6.69 23.51 21.24
CA PRO A 174 7.04 24.45 22.30
C PRO A 174 8.05 23.85 23.28
N GLY A 175 9.05 24.63 23.67
CA GLY A 175 10.01 24.25 24.73
C GLY A 175 10.97 23.11 24.39
N GLY A 176 11.04 22.66 23.12
CA GLY A 176 11.95 21.59 22.70
C GLY A 176 11.58 20.22 23.29
N ASP A 177 10.29 19.99 23.58
CA ASP A 177 9.79 18.75 24.16
C ASP A 177 10.18 17.52 23.32
N PRO A 178 10.96 16.57 23.86
CA PRO A 178 11.39 15.38 23.13
C PRO A 178 10.30 14.30 23.05
N ARG A 179 9.24 14.37 23.86
CA ARG A 179 8.20 13.33 23.96
C ARG A 179 7.49 13.00 22.63
N PRO A 180 7.09 13.98 21.78
CA PRO A 180 6.48 13.65 20.49
C PRO A 180 7.40 12.81 19.61
N GLY A 181 8.70 13.14 19.60
CA GLY A 181 9.71 12.40 18.85
C GLY A 181 9.85 10.96 19.36
N ALA A 182 9.93 10.78 20.68
CA ALA A 182 10.05 9.46 21.28
C ALA A 182 8.82 8.57 21.01
N LEU A 183 7.60 9.13 21.14
CA LEU A 183 6.34 8.42 20.89
C LEU A 183 6.18 8.03 19.41
N LEU A 184 6.52 8.93 18.48
CA LEU A 184 6.46 8.60 17.05
C LEU A 184 7.55 7.62 16.63
N ALA A 185 8.76 7.72 17.21
CA ALA A 185 9.80 6.72 17.01
C ALA A 185 9.33 5.34 17.49
N PHE A 186 8.69 5.25 18.66
CA PHE A 186 8.05 4.04 19.15
C PHE A 186 7.00 3.51 18.15
N SER A 187 6.09 4.36 17.67
CA SER A 187 5.07 3.95 16.70
C SER A 187 5.67 3.44 15.37
N ILE A 188 6.73 4.08 14.86
CA ILE A 188 7.46 3.65 13.66
C ILE A 188 8.14 2.29 13.88
N VAL A 189 8.79 2.10 15.04
CA VAL A 189 9.42 0.83 15.42
C VAL A 189 8.37 -0.27 15.53
N CYS A 190 7.23 -0.01 16.19
CA CYS A 190 6.09 -0.94 16.24
C CYS A 190 5.63 -1.35 14.84
N GLY A 191 5.50 -0.39 13.92
CA GLY A 191 5.16 -0.67 12.52
C GLY A 191 6.21 -1.55 11.83
N TYR A 192 7.50 -1.35 12.09
CA TYR A 192 8.54 -2.25 11.56
C TYR A 192 8.43 -3.65 12.15
N VAL A 193 8.42 -3.81 13.47
CA VAL A 193 8.42 -5.14 14.12
C VAL A 193 7.13 -5.92 13.87
N TYR A 194 6.03 -5.22 13.56
CA TYR A 194 4.77 -5.81 13.12
C TYR A 194 4.98 -6.70 11.88
N GLN A 195 5.64 -6.20 10.83
CA GLN A 195 5.74 -6.88 9.52
C GLN A 195 7.17 -7.31 9.10
N GLY A 196 8.20 -6.72 9.69
CA GLY A 196 9.60 -6.82 9.27
C GLY A 196 10.35 -8.03 9.83
N PRO A 197 11.25 -8.67 9.04
CA PRO A 197 12.21 -9.64 9.55
C PRO A 197 13.19 -9.01 10.57
N PRO A 198 13.66 -9.77 11.58
CA PRO A 198 13.30 -11.16 11.89
C PRO A 198 12.02 -11.30 12.74
N PHE A 199 11.40 -10.20 13.16
CA PHE A 199 10.37 -10.21 14.20
C PHE A 199 9.03 -10.73 13.70
N ARG A 200 8.47 -10.07 12.69
CA ARG A 200 7.16 -10.35 12.05
C ARG A 200 6.08 -10.71 13.08
N LEU A 201 5.91 -9.84 14.08
CA LEU A 201 5.06 -10.12 15.24
C LEU A 201 3.57 -10.25 14.87
N SER A 202 3.15 -9.74 13.71
CA SER A 202 1.80 -9.95 13.17
C SER A 202 1.49 -11.44 12.95
N TYR A 203 2.45 -12.23 12.45
CA TYR A 203 2.29 -13.69 12.28
C TYR A 203 2.29 -14.46 13.61
N LYS A 204 2.60 -13.79 14.72
CA LYS A 204 2.65 -14.38 16.07
C LYS A 204 1.45 -13.97 16.93
N GLY A 205 0.41 -13.38 16.34
CA GLY A 205 -0.80 -12.96 17.04
C GLY A 205 -0.67 -11.64 17.81
N LEU A 206 0.47 -10.94 17.73
CA LEU A 206 0.70 -9.66 18.43
C LEU A 206 0.35 -8.44 17.56
N GLY A 207 -0.25 -8.65 16.39
CA GLY A 207 -0.54 -7.58 15.43
C GLY A 207 -1.50 -6.53 15.98
N GLU A 208 -2.64 -6.95 16.54
CA GLU A 208 -3.67 -6.02 17.04
C GLU A 208 -3.19 -5.18 18.23
N PRO A 209 -2.54 -5.76 19.28
CA PRO A 209 -1.97 -4.96 20.37
C PRO A 209 -0.94 -3.92 19.88
N LEU A 210 -0.08 -4.29 18.92
CA LEU A 210 0.91 -3.38 18.36
C LEU A 210 0.26 -2.23 17.60
N CYS A 211 -0.72 -2.53 16.73
CA CYS A 211 -1.46 -1.51 15.99
C CYS A 211 -2.21 -0.57 16.94
N PHE A 212 -2.87 -1.12 17.95
CA PHE A 212 -3.57 -0.33 18.97
C PHE A 212 -2.61 0.63 19.66
N ALA A 213 -1.51 0.13 20.24
CA ALA A 213 -0.55 0.95 20.99
C ALA A 213 0.11 2.03 20.11
N ALA A 214 0.51 1.67 18.89
CA ALA A 214 1.25 2.54 17.99
C ALA A 214 0.38 3.64 17.37
N PHE A 215 -0.77 3.28 16.78
CA PHE A 215 -1.61 4.22 16.03
C PHE A 215 -2.68 4.89 16.90
N GLY A 216 -3.04 4.28 18.03
CA GLY A 216 -3.98 4.85 18.99
C GLY A 216 -3.32 5.87 19.92
N PRO A 217 -3.00 5.50 21.17
CA PRO A 217 -2.55 6.46 22.17
C PRO A 217 -1.19 7.08 21.85
N SER A 218 -0.21 6.30 21.34
CA SER A 218 1.15 6.82 21.09
C SER A 218 1.16 7.91 20.02
N ALA A 219 0.68 7.60 18.81
CA ALA A 219 0.65 8.56 17.71
C ALA A 219 -0.25 9.77 18.02
N THR A 220 -1.45 9.55 18.57
CA THR A 220 -2.39 10.65 18.88
C THR A 220 -1.81 11.59 19.93
N LEU A 221 -1.21 11.07 21.00
CA LEU A 221 -0.56 11.90 22.03
C LEU A 221 0.63 12.67 21.46
N ALA A 222 1.46 12.02 20.63
CA ALA A 222 2.59 12.67 19.99
C ALA A 222 2.14 13.84 19.10
N PHE A 223 1.11 13.64 18.28
CA PHE A 223 0.59 14.69 17.41
C PHE A 223 -0.14 15.79 18.18
N PHE A 224 -0.72 15.49 19.34
CA PHE A 224 -1.29 16.52 20.21
C PHE A 224 -0.17 17.44 20.73
N LEU A 225 0.89 16.85 21.30
CA LEU A 225 2.03 17.59 21.82
C LEU A 225 2.76 18.39 20.72
N ALA A 226 2.94 17.81 19.53
CA ALA A 226 3.59 18.49 18.40
C ALA A 226 2.78 19.67 17.83
N GLN A 227 1.45 19.69 18.02
CA GLN A 227 0.57 20.73 17.50
C GLN A 227 0.26 21.83 18.51
N GLN A 228 0.78 21.75 19.73
CA GLN A 228 0.57 22.79 20.74
C GLN A 228 1.11 24.15 20.25
N PRO A 229 0.38 25.25 20.50
CA PRO A 229 0.90 26.59 20.24
C PRO A 229 2.10 26.88 21.13
N ASP A 230 3.06 27.65 20.61
CA ASP A 230 4.18 28.16 21.40
C ASP A 230 3.65 28.98 22.59
N GLY A 231 4.39 29.03 23.71
CA GLY A 231 3.90 29.62 24.95
C GLY A 231 3.34 31.05 24.82
N ALA A 232 3.90 31.87 23.92
CA ALA A 232 3.38 33.20 23.60
C ALA A 232 2.06 33.16 22.81
N ALA A 233 1.92 32.23 21.86
CA ALA A 233 0.69 32.02 21.11
C ALA A 233 -0.41 31.39 21.99
N ALA A 234 -0.03 30.51 22.93
CA ALA A 234 -0.93 29.95 23.93
C ALA A 234 -1.48 31.06 24.86
N ALA A 235 -0.63 31.96 25.32
CA ALA A 235 -1.03 33.12 26.12
C ALA A 235 -1.94 34.07 25.34
N ALA A 236 -1.62 34.36 24.07
CA ALA A 236 -2.43 35.19 23.20
C ALA A 236 -3.81 34.56 22.92
N ALA A 237 -3.87 33.26 22.68
CA ALA A 237 -5.13 32.55 22.45
C ALA A 237 -6.00 32.49 23.71
N ALA A 238 -5.39 32.24 24.88
CA ALA A 238 -6.09 32.33 26.16
C ALA A 238 -6.65 33.74 26.42
N ALA A 239 -5.88 34.79 26.12
CA ALA A 239 -6.33 36.17 26.23
C ALA A 239 -7.49 36.49 25.26
N ALA A 240 -7.42 36.00 24.02
CA ALA A 240 -8.49 36.16 23.04
C ALA A 240 -9.78 35.43 23.44
N ALA A 241 -9.67 34.20 23.95
CA ALA A 241 -10.80 33.44 24.46
C ALA A 241 -11.44 34.12 25.69
N ALA A 242 -10.62 34.63 26.62
CA ALA A 242 -11.09 35.41 27.76
C ALA A 242 -11.80 36.71 27.32
N ALA A 243 -11.27 37.41 26.33
CA ALA A 243 -11.89 38.60 25.75
C ALA A 243 -13.24 38.29 25.07
N ALA A 244 -13.33 37.18 24.34
CA ALA A 244 -14.57 36.73 23.70
C ALA A 244 -15.64 36.32 24.74
N ALA A 245 -15.23 35.68 25.85
CA ALA A 245 -16.12 35.37 26.95
C ALA A 245 -16.60 36.63 27.68
N ALA A 246 -15.72 37.62 27.86
CA ALA A 246 -16.03 38.90 28.48
C ALA A 246 -16.93 39.80 27.61
N ALA A 247 -16.89 39.65 26.28
CA ALA A 247 -17.74 40.41 25.36
C ALA A 247 -19.24 40.05 25.48
N GLY A 248 -19.58 38.95 26.17
CA GLY A 248 -20.95 38.49 26.39
C GLY A 248 -21.64 38.00 25.11
N PRO A 249 -22.70 37.18 25.20
CA PRO A 249 -23.45 36.79 24.02
C PRO A 249 -24.09 38.03 23.38
N ALA A 250 -23.88 38.22 22.08
CA ALA A 250 -24.57 39.24 21.30
C ALA A 250 -26.07 39.17 21.62
N ARG A 251 -26.65 40.32 22.03
CA ARG A 251 -28.08 40.41 22.37
C ARG A 251 -28.89 39.71 21.29
N ARG A 252 -29.62 38.65 21.68
CA ARG A 252 -30.54 37.95 20.77
C ARG A 252 -31.47 39.00 20.15
N PRO A 253 -31.72 38.98 18.84
CA PRO A 253 -32.74 39.83 18.25
C PRO A 253 -34.06 39.52 18.95
N THR A 254 -34.61 40.51 19.65
CA THR A 254 -35.94 40.41 20.25
C THR A 254 -36.95 40.42 19.12
N TRP A 255 -37.48 39.26 18.76
CA TRP A 255 -38.62 39.20 17.85
C TRP A 255 -39.79 39.97 18.48
N PRO A 256 -40.45 40.89 17.75
CA PRO A 256 -41.64 41.54 18.26
C PRO A 256 -42.68 40.46 18.59
N ARG A 257 -43.17 40.46 19.83
CA ARG A 257 -44.28 39.58 20.24
C ARG A 257 -45.46 39.86 19.32
N ALA A 258 -45.87 38.86 18.54
CA ALA A 258 -47.11 38.92 17.80
C ALA A 258 -48.25 39.21 18.78
N LEU A 259 -49.00 40.29 18.54
CA LEU A 259 -50.21 40.60 19.31
C LEU A 259 -51.25 39.49 19.08
N PRO A 260 -51.94 39.03 20.13
CA PRO A 260 -52.97 38.01 19.97
C PRO A 260 -54.12 38.54 19.10
N PRO A 261 -54.79 37.67 18.32
CA PRO A 261 -55.89 38.08 17.46
C PRO A 261 -57.06 38.60 18.28
N ARG A 262 -57.55 39.79 17.92
CA ARG A 262 -58.81 40.33 18.42
C ARG A 262 -59.93 39.65 17.67
N TRP A 263 -60.66 38.76 18.35
CA TRP A 263 -61.92 38.24 17.86
C TRP A 263 -63.00 39.28 18.18
N THR A 264 -63.55 39.90 17.14
CA THR A 264 -64.78 40.70 17.18
C THR A 264 -65.99 39.82 16.93
#